data_AF-A0A941WIP9-F1
#
_entry.id   AF-A0A941WIP9-F1
#
_cell.length_a   1.000
_cell.length_b   1.000
_cell.length_c   1.000
_cell.angle_alpha   90.00
_cell.angle_beta   90.00
_cell.angle_gamma   90.00
#
_symmetry.space_group_name_H-M   'P 1'
#
loop_
_entity.id
_entity.type
_entity.pdbx_description
1 polymer ?
#
loop_
_entity_poly.entity_id
_entity_poly.type
_entity_poly.pdbx_seq_one_letter_code
_entity_poly.pdbx_strand_id
1 'polypeptide(L)'
;MRNTSFSKMAVLPAGLLTLALTMPSCSSNEYKKYEGDKAKQVASIIRNNGCMECHSATANVPFYGKLPVIGPVVQADMKEGTHYLDLTAMLTALDNGQPVSEVDLAKVENTALSGSMPPAKYYTVHWGTSLNDDEKAVIIAWAKDVRKNNYVSPTVAEEFANEPVQPLMAAIPTDSAKVALGFDLYHDTRLSGDNTVSCATCHGLNTAGVDRKQFSEGIHG
;
A
#
# COMPACT_ATOMS: atom_id res chain seq x y z
N MET A 1 -6.80 -50.43 -65.28
CA MET A 1 -7.94 -49.64 -64.74
C MET A 1 -7.82 -49.66 -63.22
N ARG A 2 -7.34 -48.56 -62.64
CA ARG A 2 -7.19 -48.38 -61.19
C ARG A 2 -8.53 -47.90 -60.64
N ASN A 3 -9.03 -48.51 -59.56
CA ASN A 3 -9.93 -47.79 -58.67
C ASN A 3 -9.70 -48.20 -57.22
N THR A 4 -9.60 -47.15 -56.41
CA THR A 4 -8.96 -47.04 -55.10
C THR A 4 -9.93 -47.33 -53.97
N SER A 5 -9.42 -48.03 -52.96
CA SER A 5 -9.99 -48.15 -51.61
C SER A 5 -10.01 -46.78 -50.93
N PHE A 6 -11.16 -46.37 -50.39
CA PHE A 6 -11.26 -45.25 -49.44
C PHE A 6 -11.97 -45.70 -48.16
N SER A 7 -11.22 -45.56 -47.07
CA SER A 7 -11.56 -45.93 -45.71
C SER A 7 -12.60 -44.98 -45.12
N LYS A 8 -13.54 -45.54 -44.34
CA LYS A 8 -14.56 -44.79 -43.59
C LYS A 8 -13.90 -43.98 -42.48
N MET A 9 -13.96 -42.65 -42.56
CA MET A 9 -13.64 -41.76 -41.44
C MET A 9 -14.81 -41.75 -40.45
N ALA A 10 -14.52 -42.12 -39.20
CA ALA A 10 -15.40 -41.89 -38.07
C ALA A 10 -15.44 -40.39 -37.74
N VAL A 11 -16.65 -39.83 -37.68
CA VAL A 11 -16.91 -38.45 -37.25
C VAL A 11 -16.90 -38.42 -35.72
N LEU A 12 -15.89 -37.78 -35.11
CA LEU A 12 -15.93 -37.41 -33.69
C LEU A 12 -16.84 -36.18 -33.51
N PRO A 13 -17.68 -36.12 -32.47
CA PRO A 13 -18.53 -34.96 -32.21
C PRO A 13 -17.67 -33.79 -31.72
N ALA A 14 -17.57 -32.76 -32.54
CA ALA A 14 -16.98 -31.46 -32.22
C ALA A 14 -17.92 -30.65 -31.32
N GLY A 15 -18.05 -31.07 -30.05
CA GLY A 15 -19.01 -30.46 -29.13
C GLY A 15 -18.59 -30.56 -27.68
N LEU A 16 -17.39 -30.08 -27.32
CA LEU A 16 -16.99 -29.86 -25.91
C LEU A 16 -15.69 -29.04 -25.75
N LEU A 17 -15.48 -28.00 -26.58
CA LEU A 17 -14.29 -27.15 -26.45
C LEU A 17 -14.54 -25.67 -26.77
N THR A 18 -15.66 -25.10 -26.29
CA THR A 18 -15.93 -23.65 -26.42
C THR A 18 -16.32 -22.96 -25.11
N LEU A 19 -16.23 -23.63 -23.96
CA LEU A 19 -16.56 -23.01 -22.65
C LEU A 19 -15.33 -22.64 -21.82
N ALA A 20 -14.24 -22.20 -22.47
CA ALA A 20 -13.01 -21.82 -21.77
C ALA A 20 -12.32 -20.61 -22.43
N LEU A 21 -13.05 -19.55 -22.81
CA LEU A 21 -12.40 -18.31 -23.26
C LEU A 21 -13.25 -17.04 -23.14
N THR A 22 -14.06 -16.95 -22.07
CA THR A 22 -14.51 -15.65 -21.56
C THR A 22 -14.16 -15.57 -20.08
N MET A 23 -12.87 -15.73 -19.75
CA MET A 23 -12.39 -15.04 -18.56
C MET A 23 -12.44 -13.54 -18.92
N PRO A 24 -13.16 -12.70 -18.17
CA PRO A 24 -13.02 -11.27 -18.34
C PRO A 24 -11.54 -10.98 -18.11
N SER A 25 -10.81 -10.65 -19.17
CA SER A 25 -9.52 -10.00 -18.99
C SER A 25 -9.83 -8.80 -18.11
N CYS A 26 -9.24 -8.74 -16.91
CA CYS A 26 -9.28 -7.54 -16.09
C CYS A 26 -8.90 -6.38 -16.99
N SER A 27 -9.89 -5.55 -17.30
CA SER A 27 -9.74 -4.50 -18.30
C SER A 27 -8.78 -3.49 -17.70
N SER A 28 -7.55 -3.47 -18.19
CA SER A 28 -6.48 -2.52 -17.85
C SER A 28 -6.84 -1.05 -18.19
N ASN A 29 -8.12 -0.77 -18.44
CA ASN A 29 -8.67 0.49 -18.89
C ASN A 29 -9.90 0.91 -18.08
N GLU A 30 -10.34 0.15 -17.06
CA GLU A 30 -11.51 0.50 -16.24
C GLU A 30 -11.38 1.86 -15.56
N TYR A 31 -10.17 2.32 -15.26
CA TYR A 31 -9.95 3.65 -14.70
C TYR A 31 -10.25 4.77 -15.71
N LYS A 32 -10.17 4.51 -17.02
CA LYS A 32 -10.41 5.51 -18.07
C LYS A 32 -11.86 6.00 -18.09
N LYS A 33 -12.82 5.23 -17.56
CA LYS A 33 -14.22 5.68 -17.42
C LYS A 33 -14.40 6.85 -16.44
N TYR A 34 -13.39 7.12 -15.63
CA TYR A 34 -13.35 8.22 -14.67
C TYR A 34 -12.42 9.36 -15.14
N GLU A 35 -12.23 9.52 -16.45
CA GLU A 35 -11.46 10.63 -16.99
C GLU A 35 -11.96 11.98 -16.44
N GLY A 36 -11.04 12.81 -15.99
CA GLY A 36 -11.33 14.07 -15.30
C GLY A 36 -11.47 13.96 -13.77
N ASP A 37 -11.53 12.76 -13.19
CA ASP A 37 -11.61 12.53 -11.75
C ASP A 37 -10.50 11.57 -11.29
N LYS A 38 -9.32 12.13 -11.02
CA LYS A 38 -8.12 11.37 -10.63
C LYS A 38 -8.34 10.50 -9.39
N ALA A 39 -9.16 10.95 -8.43
CA ALA A 39 -9.44 10.18 -7.22
C ALA A 39 -10.20 8.89 -7.56
N LYS A 40 -11.23 8.98 -8.40
CA LYS A 40 -11.96 7.80 -8.88
C LYS A 40 -11.11 6.93 -9.81
N GLN A 41 -10.23 7.52 -10.62
CA GLN A 41 -9.27 6.74 -11.42
C GLN A 41 -8.37 5.88 -10.53
N VAL A 42 -7.75 6.46 -9.51
CA VAL A 42 -6.89 5.72 -8.56
C VAL A 42 -7.67 4.67 -7.78
N ALA A 43 -8.88 4.98 -7.32
CA ALA A 43 -9.73 4.02 -6.63
C ALA A 43 -10.09 2.82 -7.55
N SER A 44 -10.32 3.09 -8.84
CA SER A 44 -10.53 2.03 -9.85
C SER A 44 -9.29 1.16 -10.01
N ILE A 45 -8.11 1.76 -10.17
CA ILE A 45 -6.84 1.02 -10.32
C ILE A 45 -6.60 0.09 -9.13
N ILE A 46 -6.74 0.60 -7.90
CA ILE A 46 -6.55 -0.19 -6.67
C ILE A 46 -7.48 -1.41 -6.63
N ARG A 47 -8.75 -1.24 -7.04
CA ARG A 47 -9.75 -2.31 -7.02
C ARG A 47 -9.50 -3.36 -8.11
N ASN A 48 -9.12 -2.92 -9.29
CA ASN A 48 -9.00 -3.82 -10.44
C ASN A 48 -7.68 -4.60 -10.46
N ASN A 49 -6.63 -4.08 -9.82
CA ASN A 49 -5.32 -4.73 -9.76
C ASN A 49 -5.19 -5.67 -8.55
N GLY A 50 -6.28 -5.95 -7.83
CA GLY A 50 -6.31 -6.93 -6.74
C GLY A 50 -5.60 -6.48 -5.45
N CYS A 51 -5.26 -5.19 -5.30
CA CYS A 51 -4.58 -4.70 -4.10
C CYS A 51 -5.39 -5.02 -2.82
N MET A 52 -6.71 -4.94 -2.91
CA MET A 52 -7.64 -5.23 -1.82
C MET A 52 -7.65 -6.71 -1.38
N GLU A 53 -7.08 -7.62 -2.16
CA GLU A 53 -6.98 -9.04 -1.79
C GLU A 53 -5.98 -9.27 -0.65
N CYS A 54 -5.05 -8.34 -0.43
CA CYS A 54 -4.08 -8.41 0.67
C CYS A 54 -4.01 -7.13 1.53
N HIS A 55 -4.53 -6.00 1.05
CA HIS A 55 -4.49 -4.70 1.74
C HIS A 55 -5.86 -4.28 2.28
N SER A 56 -6.58 -5.20 2.90
CA SER A 56 -7.88 -4.95 3.52
C SER A 56 -8.08 -5.88 4.72
N ALA A 57 -8.47 -5.33 5.88
CA ALA A 57 -8.82 -6.13 7.04
C ALA A 57 -9.94 -7.17 6.78
N THR A 58 -10.74 -6.97 5.74
CA THR A 58 -11.83 -7.89 5.35
C THR A 58 -11.54 -8.65 4.05
N ALA A 59 -10.27 -8.73 3.64
CA ALA A 59 -9.88 -9.49 2.46
C ALA A 59 -10.30 -10.97 2.59
N ASN A 60 -10.98 -11.49 1.58
CA ASN A 60 -11.42 -12.88 1.59
C ASN A 60 -10.25 -13.81 1.29
N VAL A 61 -10.00 -14.76 2.19
CA VAL A 61 -8.99 -15.80 1.96
C VAL A 61 -9.40 -16.65 0.74
N PRO A 62 -8.58 -16.70 -0.32
CA PRO A 62 -8.90 -17.48 -1.52
C PRO A 62 -8.97 -18.98 -1.19
N PHE A 63 -9.62 -19.77 -2.03
CA PHE A 63 -9.84 -21.20 -1.75
C PHE A 63 -8.53 -21.95 -1.47
N TYR A 64 -7.46 -21.63 -2.21
CA TYR A 64 -6.14 -22.25 -2.06
C TYR A 64 -5.43 -21.81 -0.77
N GLY A 65 -5.79 -20.64 -0.23
CA GLY A 65 -5.35 -20.16 1.09
C GLY A 65 -5.89 -20.97 2.27
N LYS A 66 -6.80 -21.92 2.01
CA LYS A 66 -7.36 -22.86 3.00
C LYS A 66 -6.72 -24.26 2.92
N LEU A 67 -5.79 -24.50 1.99
CA LEU A 67 -5.12 -25.79 1.83
C LEU A 67 -4.03 -25.97 2.91
N PRO A 68 -3.80 -27.19 3.41
CA PRO A 68 -2.95 -27.43 4.58
C PRO A 68 -1.45 -27.12 4.37
N VAL A 69 -0.96 -27.16 3.13
CA VAL A 69 0.47 -26.94 2.83
C VAL A 69 0.79 -25.47 2.54
N ILE A 70 -0.02 -24.81 1.71
CA ILE A 70 0.23 -23.43 1.26
C ILE A 70 -0.58 -22.38 2.01
N GLY A 71 -1.69 -22.79 2.64
CA GLY A 71 -2.64 -21.88 3.29
C GLY A 71 -2.04 -21.02 4.40
N PRO A 72 -1.24 -21.58 5.33
CA PRO A 72 -0.59 -20.79 6.38
C PRO A 72 0.32 -19.68 5.83
N VAL A 73 1.04 -19.95 4.73
CA VAL A 73 1.93 -18.97 4.08
C VAL A 73 1.11 -17.85 3.45
N VAL A 74 0.07 -18.20 2.68
CA VAL A 74 -0.83 -17.20 2.05
C VAL A 74 -1.48 -16.30 3.10
N GLN A 75 -2.01 -16.88 4.18
CA GLN A 75 -2.66 -16.11 5.24
C GLN A 75 -1.68 -15.23 6.01
N ALA A 76 -0.43 -15.69 6.23
CA ALA A 76 0.62 -14.87 6.83
C ALA A 76 0.98 -13.69 5.92
N ASP A 77 1.13 -13.91 4.62
CA ASP A 77 1.40 -12.86 3.63
C ASP A 77 0.26 -11.83 3.57
N MET A 78 -0.99 -12.27 3.56
CA MET A 78 -2.16 -11.38 3.60
C MET A 78 -2.18 -10.54 4.89
N LYS A 79 -1.91 -11.18 6.04
CA LYS A 79 -1.83 -10.49 7.34
C LYS A 79 -0.71 -9.45 7.37
N GLU A 80 0.46 -9.80 6.85
CA GLU A 80 1.60 -8.88 6.74
C GLU A 80 1.28 -7.71 5.81
N GLY A 81 0.69 -7.98 4.63
CA GLY A 81 0.27 -6.96 3.67
C GLY A 81 -0.70 -5.94 4.30
N THR A 82 -1.74 -6.42 4.98
CA THR A 82 -2.73 -5.57 5.65
C THR A 82 -2.12 -4.81 6.83
N HIS A 83 -1.17 -5.41 7.56
CA HIS A 83 -0.48 -4.74 8.67
C HIS A 83 0.34 -3.52 8.19
N TYR A 84 1.00 -3.62 7.03
CA TYR A 84 1.74 -2.48 6.48
C TYR A 84 0.85 -1.42 5.83
N LEU A 85 -0.27 -1.82 5.23
CA LEU A 85 -1.21 -0.91 4.58
C LEU A 85 -2.60 -1.55 4.48
N ASP A 86 -3.60 -0.89 5.08
CA ASP A 86 -5.01 -1.18 4.87
C ASP A 86 -5.64 -0.06 4.04
N LEU A 87 -6.04 -0.38 2.82
CA LEU A 87 -6.58 0.56 1.85
C LEU A 87 -8.07 0.88 2.06
N THR A 88 -8.73 0.28 3.05
CA THR A 88 -10.17 0.45 3.29
C THR A 88 -10.54 1.92 3.56
N ALA A 89 -9.80 2.59 4.44
CA ALA A 89 -10.01 4.00 4.74
C ALA A 89 -9.67 4.90 3.55
N MET A 90 -8.57 4.61 2.84
CA MET A 90 -8.17 5.34 1.64
C MET A 90 -9.24 5.24 0.54
N LEU A 91 -9.73 4.05 0.20
CA LEU A 91 -10.76 3.89 -0.82
C LEU A 91 -12.06 4.58 -0.44
N THR A 92 -12.45 4.51 0.84
CA THR A 92 -13.61 5.26 1.35
C THR A 92 -13.43 6.76 1.18
N ALA A 93 -12.24 7.29 1.47
CA ALA A 93 -11.93 8.70 1.27
C ALA A 93 -11.97 9.09 -0.22
N LEU A 94 -11.37 8.27 -1.09
CA LEU A 94 -11.37 8.49 -2.54
C LEU A 94 -12.77 8.53 -3.14
N ASP A 95 -13.65 7.59 -2.76
CA ASP A 95 -15.02 7.54 -3.26
C ASP A 95 -15.86 8.76 -2.85
N ASN A 96 -15.56 9.32 -1.67
CA ASN A 96 -16.29 10.45 -1.07
C ASN A 96 -15.59 11.80 -1.28
N GLY A 97 -14.53 11.86 -2.07
CA GLY A 97 -13.76 13.08 -2.32
C GLY A 97 -13.12 13.68 -1.06
N GLN A 98 -12.83 12.86 -0.05
CA GLN A 98 -12.18 13.27 1.18
C GLN A 98 -10.65 13.16 1.06
N PRO A 99 -9.89 13.93 1.86
CA PRO A 99 -8.44 13.78 1.93
C PRO A 99 -8.05 12.36 2.37
N VAL A 100 -7.02 11.80 1.73
CA VAL A 100 -6.45 10.49 2.10
C VAL A 100 -5.35 10.66 3.15
N SER A 101 -4.98 9.63 3.89
CA SER A 101 -3.81 9.72 4.79
C SER A 101 -2.52 10.06 4.01
N GLU A 102 -1.72 11.00 4.50
CA GLU A 102 -0.42 11.37 3.89
C GLU A 102 0.53 10.16 3.81
N VAL A 103 0.51 9.31 4.85
CA VAL A 103 1.34 8.10 4.89
C VAL A 103 0.88 7.09 3.85
N ASP A 104 -0.43 6.88 3.71
CA ASP A 104 -0.95 5.90 2.75
C ASP A 104 -0.77 6.40 1.31
N LEU A 105 -0.95 7.71 1.09
CA LEU A 105 -0.63 8.38 -0.17
C LEU A 105 0.83 8.12 -0.58
N ALA A 106 1.78 8.34 0.33
CA ALA A 106 3.19 8.13 0.07
C ALA A 106 3.52 6.66 -0.21
N LYS A 107 2.90 5.71 0.49
CA LYS A 107 3.10 4.27 0.24
C LYS A 107 2.59 3.84 -1.14
N VAL A 108 1.42 4.34 -1.55
CA VAL A 108 0.84 4.06 -2.87
C VAL A 108 1.66 4.69 -3.99
N GLU A 109 2.11 5.95 -3.83
CA GLU A 109 2.99 6.60 -4.78
C GLU A 109 4.34 5.87 -4.91
N ASN A 110 4.97 5.50 -3.79
CA ASN A 110 6.22 4.74 -3.80
C ASN A 110 6.06 3.39 -4.52
N THR A 111 4.92 2.74 -4.36
CA THR A 111 4.60 1.49 -5.07
C THR A 111 4.53 1.72 -6.59
N ALA A 112 3.91 2.81 -7.03
CA ALA A 112 3.85 3.17 -8.44
C ALA A 112 5.24 3.53 -9.01
N LEU A 113 6.07 4.24 -8.23
CA LEU A 113 7.43 4.62 -8.62
C LEU A 113 8.38 3.43 -8.69
N SER A 114 8.36 2.57 -7.67
CA SER A 114 9.30 1.45 -7.54
C SER A 114 8.86 0.19 -8.30
N GLY A 115 7.56 0.04 -8.57
CA GLY A 115 7.00 -1.22 -9.08
C GLY A 115 7.15 -2.39 -8.11
N SER A 116 7.29 -2.11 -6.80
CA SER A 116 7.55 -3.12 -5.78
C SER A 116 6.35 -4.03 -5.48
N MET A 117 5.14 -3.63 -5.88
CA MET A 117 3.93 -4.42 -5.71
C MET A 117 3.28 -4.79 -7.06
N PRO A 118 2.67 -5.99 -7.13
CA PRO A 118 2.68 -7.02 -6.09
C PRO A 118 4.06 -7.68 -5.93
N PRO A 119 4.36 -8.31 -4.78
CA PRO A 119 5.63 -9.00 -4.59
C PRO A 119 5.81 -10.10 -5.65
N ALA A 120 7.06 -10.36 -6.07
CA ALA A 120 7.35 -11.31 -7.16
C ALA A 120 6.68 -12.69 -6.95
N LYS A 121 6.67 -13.20 -5.70
CA LYS A 121 6.00 -14.45 -5.33
C LYS A 121 4.50 -14.47 -5.69
N TYR A 122 3.81 -13.35 -5.48
CA TYR A 122 2.40 -13.21 -5.81
C TYR A 122 2.18 -13.11 -7.31
N TYR A 123 2.97 -12.26 -7.98
CA TYR A 123 2.89 -12.05 -9.43
C TYR A 123 3.03 -13.35 -10.24
N THR A 124 3.86 -14.30 -9.78
CA THR A 124 4.08 -15.57 -10.50
C THR A 124 2.83 -16.44 -10.66
N VAL A 125 1.83 -16.26 -9.79
CA VAL A 125 0.56 -16.99 -9.82
C VAL A 125 -0.64 -16.08 -10.13
N HIS A 126 -0.48 -14.77 -9.93
CA HIS A 126 -1.48 -13.72 -10.17
C HIS A 126 -1.02 -12.75 -11.27
N TRP A 127 -0.77 -13.30 -12.46
CA TRP A 127 -0.55 -12.53 -13.68
C TRP A 127 -1.61 -11.44 -13.91
N GLY A 128 -1.18 -10.28 -14.39
CA GLY A 128 -2.08 -9.15 -14.70
C GLY A 128 -2.47 -8.25 -13.52
N THR A 129 -1.92 -8.48 -12.33
CA THR A 129 -2.18 -7.65 -11.13
C THR A 129 -1.17 -6.53 -10.92
N SER A 130 -0.05 -6.54 -11.64
CA SER A 130 0.95 -5.47 -11.59
C SER A 130 0.45 -4.20 -12.27
N LEU A 131 0.81 -3.05 -11.68
CA LEU A 131 0.55 -1.74 -12.30
C LEU A 131 1.30 -1.62 -13.64
N ASN A 132 0.58 -1.25 -14.69
CA ASN A 132 1.18 -0.85 -15.96
C ASN A 132 1.65 0.62 -15.93
N ASP A 133 2.37 1.05 -16.96
CA ASP A 133 2.99 2.38 -16.99
C ASP A 133 1.96 3.54 -17.01
N ASP A 134 0.81 3.35 -17.66
CA ASP A 134 -0.27 4.35 -17.66
C ASP A 134 -0.91 4.47 -16.28
N GLU A 135 -1.16 3.33 -15.60
CA GLU A 135 -1.72 3.29 -14.25
C GLU A 135 -0.77 3.94 -13.23
N LYS A 136 0.54 3.64 -13.34
CA LYS A 136 1.57 4.30 -12.52
C LYS A 136 1.56 5.81 -12.73
N ALA A 137 1.49 6.26 -13.99
CA ALA A 137 1.45 7.69 -14.31
C ALA A 137 0.22 8.37 -13.68
N VAL A 138 -0.95 7.72 -13.72
CA VAL A 138 -2.17 8.23 -13.06
C VAL A 138 -1.99 8.34 -11.55
N ILE A 139 -1.47 7.30 -10.89
CA ILE A 139 -1.23 7.30 -9.44
C ILE A 139 -0.24 8.40 -9.06
N ILE A 140 0.88 8.52 -9.78
CA ILE A 140 1.91 9.53 -9.48
C ILE A 140 1.36 10.95 -9.69
N ALA A 141 0.61 11.18 -10.77
CA ALA A 141 0.02 12.49 -11.04
C ALA A 141 -1.05 12.86 -10.01
N TRP A 142 -1.87 11.89 -9.57
CA TRP A 142 -2.82 12.07 -8.49
C TRP A 142 -2.10 12.37 -7.16
N ALA A 143 -1.05 11.63 -6.84
CA ALA A 143 -0.35 11.78 -5.56
C ALA A 143 0.28 13.17 -5.42
N LYS A 144 0.90 13.66 -6.50
CA LYS A 144 1.44 15.03 -6.58
C LYS A 144 0.37 16.09 -6.36
N ASP A 145 -0.79 15.96 -6.99
CA ASP A 145 -1.88 16.93 -6.83
C ASP A 145 -2.42 16.92 -5.40
N VAL A 146 -2.66 15.73 -4.83
CA VAL A 146 -3.15 15.60 -3.45
C VAL A 146 -2.15 16.18 -2.47
N ARG A 147 -0.87 15.82 -2.59
CA ARG A 147 0.20 16.35 -1.73
C ARG A 147 0.25 17.86 -1.79
N LYS A 148 0.33 18.42 -3.00
CA LYS A 148 0.41 19.86 -3.23
C LYS A 148 -0.76 20.61 -2.57
N ASN A 149 -1.96 20.04 -2.65
CA ASN A 149 -3.17 20.71 -2.18
C ASN A 149 -3.48 20.52 -0.69
N ASN A 150 -2.92 19.49 -0.04
CA ASN A 150 -3.34 19.11 1.32
C ASN A 150 -2.21 19.00 2.35
N TYR A 151 -0.97 18.72 1.94
CA TYR A 151 0.12 18.35 2.88
C TYR A 151 1.36 19.24 2.81
N VAL A 152 1.39 20.22 1.90
CA VAL A 152 2.52 21.15 1.78
C VAL A 152 2.64 22.01 3.03
N SER A 153 3.81 21.97 3.67
CA SER A 153 4.08 22.87 4.80
C SER A 153 4.30 24.31 4.30
N PRO A 154 3.87 25.36 5.03
CA PRO A 154 4.08 26.74 4.61
C PRO A 154 5.55 27.16 4.46
N THR A 155 6.45 26.41 5.07
CA THR A 155 7.89 26.69 5.15
C THR A 155 8.72 25.91 4.12
N VAL A 156 8.12 25.05 3.32
CA VAL A 156 8.85 24.26 2.32
C VAL A 156 9.29 25.15 1.15
N ALA A 157 10.48 24.92 0.63
CA ALA A 157 10.92 25.54 -0.62
C ALA A 157 10.11 24.97 -1.79
N GLU A 158 9.88 25.76 -2.84
CA GLU A 158 9.02 25.37 -3.97
C GLU A 158 9.52 24.09 -4.64
N GLU A 159 10.85 23.92 -4.75
CA GLU A 159 11.48 22.74 -5.33
C GLU A 159 11.21 21.44 -4.54
N PHE A 160 10.87 21.53 -3.24
CA PHE A 160 10.58 20.38 -2.37
C PHE A 160 9.10 20.24 -2.02
N ALA A 161 8.23 21.08 -2.57
CA ALA A 161 6.80 21.09 -2.25
C ALA A 161 6.08 19.76 -2.60
N ASN A 162 6.68 18.93 -3.47
CA ASN A 162 6.14 17.63 -3.84
C ASN A 162 6.87 16.44 -3.20
N GLU A 163 7.79 16.67 -2.27
CA GLU A 163 8.47 15.59 -1.55
C GLU A 163 7.54 14.94 -0.52
N PRO A 164 7.53 13.59 -0.38
CA PRO A 164 6.72 12.90 0.62
C PRO A 164 7.05 13.29 2.07
N VAL A 165 8.26 13.81 2.32
CA VAL A 165 8.69 14.27 3.63
C VAL A 165 8.77 15.79 3.61
N GLN A 166 7.84 16.43 4.32
CA GLN A 166 7.79 17.87 4.45
C GLN A 166 8.59 18.34 5.68
N PRO A 167 9.21 19.53 5.62
CA PRO A 167 9.88 20.08 6.79
C PRO A 167 8.87 20.36 7.91
N LEU A 168 9.38 20.35 9.15
CA LEU A 168 8.55 20.69 10.30
C LEU A 168 8.05 22.13 10.18
N MET A 169 6.79 22.34 10.54
CA MET A 169 6.20 23.67 10.62
C MET A 169 7.00 24.52 11.63
N ALA A 170 7.22 25.80 11.32
CA ALA A 170 7.93 26.72 12.22
C ALA A 170 7.29 26.83 13.61
N ALA A 171 5.96 26.68 13.68
CA ALA A 171 5.23 26.55 14.92
C ALA A 171 3.95 25.72 14.69
N ILE A 172 3.56 24.97 15.70
CA ILE A 172 2.25 24.31 15.78
C ILE A 172 1.45 24.91 16.94
N PRO A 173 0.13 25.11 16.80
CA PRO A 173 -0.70 25.54 17.92
C PRO A 173 -0.58 24.55 19.08
N THR A 174 -0.15 25.03 20.24
CA THR A 174 0.09 24.20 21.42
C THR A 174 -0.46 24.87 22.67
N ASP A 175 -0.84 24.04 23.63
CA ASP A 175 -1.18 24.45 24.99
C ASP A 175 0.09 24.40 25.84
N SER A 176 0.52 25.53 26.40
CA SER A 176 1.76 25.61 27.18
C SER A 176 1.76 24.68 28.40
N ALA A 177 0.60 24.43 29.02
CA ALA A 177 0.50 23.50 30.13
C ALA A 177 0.73 22.05 29.67
N LYS A 178 0.22 21.68 28.49
CA LYS A 178 0.49 20.35 27.89
C LYS A 178 1.94 20.21 27.46
N VAL A 179 2.55 21.26 26.93
CA VAL A 179 3.97 21.25 26.55
C VAL A 179 4.85 21.05 27.78
N ALA A 180 4.58 21.78 28.88
CA ALA A 180 5.31 21.61 30.14
C ALA A 180 5.13 20.18 30.70
N LEU A 181 3.90 19.67 30.74
CA LEU A 181 3.65 18.29 31.16
C LEU A 181 4.37 17.26 30.28
N GLY A 182 4.36 17.45 28.95
CA GLY A 182 5.07 16.59 28.02
C GLY A 182 6.58 16.59 28.27
N PHE A 183 7.15 17.75 28.58
CA PHE A 183 8.56 17.88 28.95
C PHE A 183 8.87 17.11 30.25
N ASP A 184 8.03 17.25 31.28
CA ASP A 184 8.20 16.51 32.53
C ASP A 184 8.13 15.00 32.29
N LEU A 185 7.12 14.52 31.57
CA LEU A 185 6.96 13.09 31.23
C LEU A 185 8.12 12.55 30.40
N TYR A 186 8.67 13.34 29.49
CA TYR A 186 9.83 12.94 28.68
C TYR A 186 11.08 12.64 29.52
N HIS A 187 11.22 13.33 30.66
CA HIS A 187 12.34 13.17 31.59
C HIS A 187 12.01 12.29 32.79
N ASP A 188 10.74 11.89 32.97
CA ASP A 188 10.28 11.13 34.12
C ASP A 188 10.67 9.65 34.02
N THR A 189 11.55 9.21 34.92
CA THR A 189 11.98 7.81 34.93
C THR A 189 10.92 6.86 35.44
N ARG A 190 9.88 7.35 36.12
CA ARG A 190 8.78 6.51 36.64
C ARG A 190 7.95 5.85 35.54
N LEU A 191 8.13 6.26 34.28
CA LEU A 191 7.54 5.59 33.12
C LEU A 191 8.27 4.29 32.74
N SER A 192 9.49 4.07 33.24
CA SER A 192 10.18 2.79 33.10
C SER A 192 9.78 1.79 34.17
N GLY A 193 9.87 0.49 33.85
CA GLY A 193 9.43 -0.58 34.74
C GLY A 193 10.19 -0.67 36.08
N ASP A 194 11.38 -0.08 36.17
CA ASP A 194 12.23 -0.08 37.37
C ASP A 194 12.57 1.34 37.89
N ASN A 195 11.97 2.38 37.30
CA ASN A 195 12.22 3.79 37.57
C ASN A 195 13.65 4.30 37.26
N THR A 196 14.42 3.63 36.40
CA THR A 196 15.83 4.00 36.11
C THR A 196 16.03 4.79 34.81
N VAL A 197 15.16 4.63 33.82
CA VAL A 197 15.30 5.26 32.49
C VAL A 197 14.07 6.08 32.12
N SER A 198 14.25 7.11 31.30
CA SER A 198 13.17 7.88 30.69
C SER A 198 13.39 7.98 29.18
N CYS A 199 12.46 8.64 28.47
CA CYS A 199 12.64 8.91 27.04
C CYS A 199 13.96 9.66 26.78
N ALA A 200 14.29 10.63 27.65
CA ALA A 200 15.50 11.44 27.57
C ALA A 200 16.79 10.66 27.79
N THR A 201 16.75 9.48 28.41
CA THR A 201 17.94 8.62 28.59
C THR A 201 18.53 8.17 27.25
N CYS A 202 17.66 7.78 26.31
CA CYS A 202 18.07 7.28 24.99
C CYS A 202 17.90 8.34 23.89
N HIS A 203 16.99 9.29 24.07
CA HIS A 203 16.69 10.36 23.12
C HIS A 203 17.08 11.73 23.69
N GLY A 204 18.37 11.96 23.94
CA GLY A 204 18.84 13.25 24.48
C GLY A 204 18.56 14.42 23.52
N LEU A 205 17.77 15.42 23.95
CA LEU A 205 17.47 16.60 23.11
C LEU A 205 18.73 17.43 22.79
N ASN A 206 19.71 17.43 23.68
CA ASN A 206 21.03 18.07 23.49
C ASN A 206 21.95 17.31 22.53
N THR A 207 21.59 16.09 22.15
CA THR A 207 22.33 15.22 21.24
C THR A 207 21.49 14.88 20.01
N ALA A 208 20.57 15.75 19.63
CA ALA A 208 19.68 15.60 18.48
C ALA A 208 18.78 14.33 18.54
N GLY A 209 18.34 13.97 19.74
CA GLY A 209 17.37 12.90 19.96
C GLY A 209 17.98 11.49 19.96
N VAL A 210 19.29 11.36 20.17
CA VAL A 210 19.98 10.06 20.26
C VAL A 210 21.00 10.03 21.40
N ASP A 211 21.34 8.86 21.92
CA ASP A 211 22.32 8.68 23.01
C ASP A 211 23.78 8.52 22.52
N ARG A 212 23.99 8.44 21.20
CA ARG A 212 25.28 8.23 20.52
C ARG A 212 25.94 6.88 20.85
N LYS A 213 25.16 5.88 21.25
CA LYS A 213 25.61 4.48 21.36
C LYS A 213 25.31 3.70 20.08
N GLN A 214 25.97 2.56 19.88
CA GLN A 214 25.64 1.65 18.78
C GLN A 214 24.24 1.06 18.97
N PHE A 215 23.89 0.72 20.21
CA PHE A 215 22.56 0.32 20.65
C PHE A 215 22.27 1.01 21.99
N SER A 216 21.03 1.46 22.19
CA SER A 216 20.60 2.01 23.47
C SER A 216 20.54 0.91 24.53
N GLU A 217 20.93 1.25 25.76
CA GLU A 217 20.87 0.35 26.91
C GLU A 217 19.60 0.66 27.71
N GLY A 218 18.74 -0.35 27.91
CA GLY A 218 17.50 -0.21 28.66
C GLY A 218 17.63 -0.65 30.12
N ILE A 219 16.49 -0.92 30.75
CA ILE A 219 16.39 -1.34 32.17
C ILE A 219 17.15 -2.63 32.51
N HIS A 220 17.54 -3.44 31.52
CA HIS A 220 18.29 -4.69 31.74
C HIS A 220 19.50 -4.84 30.80
N GLY A 221 20.04 -3.71 30.33
CA GLY A 221 21.02 -3.67 29.24
C GLY A 221 20.38 -3.99 27.90
#